data_AF-A0A8T4MFM2-F1
#
_entry.id   AF-A0A8T4MFM2-F1
#
_cell.length_a   1.000
_cell.length_b   1.000
_cell.length_c   1.000
_cell.angle_alpha   90.00
_cell.angle_beta   90.00
_cell.angle_gamma   90.00
#
_symmetry.space_group_name_H-M   'P 1'
#
loop_
_entity.id
_entity.type
_entity.pdbx_description
1 polymer ?
#
loop_
_entity_poly.entity_id
_entity_poly.type
_entity_poly.pdbx_seq_one_letter_code
_entity_poly.pdbx_strand_id
1 'polypeptide(L)'
;MQELVKLSIGIIFLILGIPIGDYLKKLTEDEQKDGQKWFRILIAISVAIGFYGLIIGNDWLLFTLFFIAIVTSRSLITKKIKKKTR
;
A
#
# COMPACT_ATOMS: atom_id res chain seq x y z
N MET A 1 -25.69 -10.68 -6.56
CA MET A 1 -25.84 -9.41 -5.82
C MET A 1 -24.84 -9.26 -4.67
N GLN A 2 -24.69 -10.24 -3.77
CA GLN A 2 -23.76 -10.13 -2.63
C GLN A 2 -22.27 -10.03 -3.03
N GLU A 3 -21.82 -10.75 -4.06
CA GLU A 3 -20.43 -10.70 -4.53
C GLU A 3 -20.07 -9.33 -5.12
N LEU A 4 -20.95 -8.75 -5.93
CA LEU A 4 -20.78 -7.40 -6.48
C LEU A 4 -20.69 -6.34 -5.36
N VAL A 5 -21.48 -6.51 -4.29
CA VAL A 5 -21.42 -5.62 -3.11
C VAL A 5 -20.10 -5.78 -2.36
N LYS A 6 -19.65 -7.02 -2.11
CA LYS A 6 -18.35 -7.30 -1.48
C LYS A 6 -17.19 -6.71 -2.27
N LEU A 7 -17.22 -6.89 -3.60
CA LEU A 7 -16.19 -6.36 -4.50
C LEU A 7 -16.19 -4.83 -4.51
N SER A 8 -17.37 -4.21 -4.57
CA SER A 8 -17.51 -2.74 -4.51
C SER A 8 -16.97 -2.16 -3.20
N ILE A 9 -17.27 -2.80 -2.08
CA ILE A 9 -16.74 -2.42 -0.76
C ILE A 9 -15.21 -2.55 -0.76
N GLY A 10 -14.67 -3.67 -1.23
CA GLY A 10 -13.22 -3.88 -1.34
C GLY A 10 -12.53 -2.79 -2.15
N ILE A 11 -13.11 -2.39 -3.29
CA ILE A 11 -12.60 -1.28 -4.12
C ILE A 11 -12.62 0.05 -3.36
N ILE A 12 -13.70 0.37 -2.66
CA ILE A 12 -13.80 1.60 -1.85
C ILE A 12 -12.70 1.62 -0.78
N PHE A 13 -12.49 0.51 -0.08
CA PHE A 13 -11.41 0.38 0.90
C PHE A 13 -10.03 0.55 0.28
N LEU A 14 -9.77 -0.04 -0.90
CA LEU A 14 -8.49 0.15 -1.61
C LEU A 14 -8.27 1.63 -1.98
N ILE A 15 -9.31 2.34 -2.43
CA ILE A 15 -9.24 3.77 -2.75
C ILE A 15 -8.95 4.58 -1.48
N LEU A 16 -9.59 4.26 -0.35
CA LEU A 16 -9.33 4.89 0.94
C LEU A 16 -7.89 4.65 1.44
N GLY A 17 -7.23 3.59 0.97
CA GLY A 17 -5.81 3.37 1.24
C GLY A 17 -4.91 4.52 0.76
N ILE A 18 -5.34 5.27 -0.26
CA ILE A 18 -4.58 6.40 -0.80
C ILE A 18 -4.50 7.58 0.19
N PRO A 19 -5.62 8.20 0.62
CA PRO A 19 -5.56 9.29 1.59
C PRO A 19 -4.97 8.85 2.93
N ILE A 20 -5.20 7.61 3.36
CA ILE A 20 -4.60 7.05 4.58
C ILE A 20 -3.07 6.96 4.44
N GLY A 21 -2.56 6.45 3.32
CA GLY A 21 -1.12 6.38 3.06
C GLY A 21 -0.48 7.77 3.00
N ASP A 22 -1.13 8.73 2.35
CA ASP A 22 -0.65 10.12 2.29
C ASP A 22 -0.65 10.81 3.67
N TYR A 23 -1.62 10.47 4.52
CA TYR A 23 -1.66 10.94 5.91
C TYR A 23 -0.54 10.31 6.75
N LEU A 24 -0.36 8.99 6.66
CA LEU A 24 0.71 8.26 7.36
C LEU A 24 2.10 8.78 6.96
N LYS A 25 2.30 9.14 5.69
CA LYS A 25 3.55 9.74 5.22
C LYS A 25 4.02 10.92 6.06
N LYS A 26 3.07 11.79 6.46
CA LYS A 26 3.36 13.00 7.23
C LYS A 26 3.66 12.69 8.69
N LEU A 27 3.00 11.65 9.23
CA LEU A 27 3.18 11.23 10.62
C LEU A 27 4.46 10.43 10.82
N THR A 28 4.84 9.61 9.85
CA THR A 28 5.99 8.71 9.94
C THR A 28 7.20 9.24 9.16
N GLU A 29 7.30 10.57 8.99
CA GLU A 29 8.35 11.16 8.15
C GLU A 29 9.75 10.88 8.68
N ASP A 30 9.91 10.97 10.00
CA ASP A 30 11.20 10.80 10.65
C ASP A 30 11.58 9.32 10.76
N GLU A 31 10.65 8.43 11.10
CA GLU A 31 10.88 7.00 11.21
C GLU A 31 11.20 6.37 9.85
N GLN A 32 10.59 6.86 8.77
CA GLN A 32 10.88 6.35 7.43
C GLN A 32 12.25 6.80 6.91
N LYS A 33 12.85 7.89 7.39
CA LYS A 33 14.19 8.29 6.94
C LYS A 33 15.23 7.20 7.23
N ASP A 34 15.08 6.53 8.36
CA ASP A 34 15.95 5.43 8.78
C ASP A 34 15.38 4.05 8.38
N GLY A 35 14.05 3.90 8.41
CA GLY A 35 13.34 2.64 8.18
C GLY A 35 12.93 2.36 6.72
N GLN A 36 13.27 3.20 5.74
CA GLN A 36 12.73 3.11 4.37
C GLN A 36 12.89 1.73 3.72
N LYS A 37 14.00 1.04 3.98
CA LYS A 37 14.28 -0.29 3.45
C LYS A 37 13.20 -1.30 3.87
N TRP A 38 12.78 -1.26 5.12
CA TRP A 38 11.76 -2.17 5.67
C TRP A 38 10.38 -1.91 5.06
N PHE A 39 10.01 -0.64 4.83
CA PHE A 39 8.77 -0.30 4.13
C PHE A 39 8.76 -0.84 2.70
N ARG A 40 9.89 -0.77 1.98
CA ARG A 40 10.00 -1.36 0.63
C ARG A 40 9.90 -2.88 0.65
N ILE A 41 10.51 -3.54 1.63
CA ILE A 41 10.38 -5.00 1.81
C ILE A 41 8.92 -5.37 2.11
N LEU A 42 8.25 -4.63 2.99
CA LEU A 42 6.83 -4.84 3.32
C LEU A 42 5.94 -4.73 2.07
N ILE A 43 6.18 -3.74 1.21
CA ILE A 43 5.46 -3.62 -0.06
C ILE A 43 5.71 -4.85 -0.94
N ALA A 44 6.98 -5.25 -1.11
CA ALA A 44 7.34 -6.39 -1.95
C ALA A 44 6.68 -7.69 -1.48
N ILE A 45 6.71 -7.95 -0.16
CA ILE A 45 6.08 -9.13 0.45
C ILE A 45 4.55 -9.06 0.29
N SER A 46 3.94 -7.90 0.55
CA SER A 46 2.49 -7.74 0.46
C SER A 46 2.00 -7.96 -0.97
N VAL A 47 2.74 -7.46 -1.97
CA VAL A 47 2.42 -7.68 -3.39
C VAL A 47 2.58 -9.16 -3.75
N ALA A 48 3.69 -9.80 -3.37
CA ALA A 48 3.94 -11.21 -3.68
C ALA A 48 2.87 -12.13 -3.07
N ILE A 49 2.53 -11.93 -1.80
CA ILE A 49 1.50 -12.72 -1.12
C ILE A 49 0.09 -12.33 -1.66
N GLY A 50 -0.14 -11.08 -2.05
CA GLY A 50 -1.38 -10.65 -2.68
C GLY A 50 -1.63 -11.38 -4.01
N PHE A 51 -0.59 -11.55 -4.83
CA PHE A 51 -0.65 -12.39 -6.03
C PHE A 51 -0.83 -13.87 -5.72
N TYR A 52 -0.28 -14.38 -4.62
CA TYR A 52 -0.56 -15.74 -4.17
C TYR A 52 -2.03 -15.92 -3.75
N GLY A 53 -2.62 -14.91 -3.09
CA GLY A 53 -4.04 -14.86 -2.75
C GLY A 53 -4.97 -14.90 -3.96
N LEU A 54 -4.56 -14.27 -5.06
CA LEU A 54 -5.25 -14.37 -6.36
C LEU A 54 -5.32 -15.81 -6.87
N ILE A 55 -4.24 -16.58 -6.75
CA ILE A 55 -4.17 -17.97 -7.23
C ILE A 55 -5.08 -18.89 -6.40
N ILE A 56 -5.17 -18.66 -5.09
CA ILE A 56 -6.00 -19.45 -4.18
C ILE A 56 -7.49 -19.04 -4.24
N GLY A 57 -7.79 -17.87 -4.82
CA GLY A 57 -9.15 -17.32 -4.83
C GLY A 57 -9.60 -16.84 -3.45
N ASN A 58 -8.66 -16.38 -2.61
CA ASN A 58 -8.99 -15.84 -1.29
C ASN A 58 -9.07 -14.31 -1.34
N ASP A 59 -10.28 -13.80 -1.58
CA ASP A 59 -10.58 -12.37 -1.68
C ASP A 59 -10.13 -11.59 -0.45
N TRP A 60 -10.34 -12.13 0.75
CA TRP A 60 -9.99 -11.44 2.00
C TRP A 60 -8.49 -11.16 2.09
N LEU A 61 -7.69 -12.19 1.81
CA LEU A 61 -6.23 -12.13 1.83
C LEU A 61 -5.73 -11.17 0.73
N LEU A 62 -6.32 -11.26 -0.46
CA LEU A 62 -6.04 -10.37 -1.59
C LEU A 62 -6.28 -8.90 -1.24
N PHE A 63 -7.50 -8.54 -0.81
CA PHE A 63 -7.87 -7.16 -0.53
C PHE A 63 -7.05 -6.58 0.63
N THR A 64 -6.81 -7.38 1.67
CA THR A 64 -6.00 -6.95 2.82
C THR A 64 -4.56 -6.64 2.41
N LEU A 65 -3.92 -7.54 1.65
CA LEU A 65 -2.53 -7.37 1.25
C LEU A 65 -2.35 -6.26 0.22
N PHE A 66 -3.27 -6.12 -0.73
CA PHE A 66 -3.24 -5.00 -1.66
C PHE A 66 -3.52 -3.68 -0.96
N PHE A 67 -4.41 -3.64 0.04
CA PHE A 67 -4.63 -2.44 0.86
C PHE A 67 -3.35 -2.03 1.59
N ILE A 68 -2.69 -2.98 2.28
CA ILE A 68 -1.40 -2.72 2.94
C ILE A 68 -0.37 -2.24 1.93
N ALA A 69 -0.26 -2.89 0.77
CA ALA A 69 0.67 -2.49 -0.28
C ALA A 69 0.42 -1.05 -0.77
N ILE A 70 -0.84 -0.68 -1.00
CA ILE A 70 -1.22 0.69 -1.43
C ILE A 70 -0.88 1.70 -0.34
N VAL A 71 -1.34 1.48 0.90
CA VAL A 71 -1.11 2.39 2.03
C VAL A 71 0.39 2.59 2.27
N THR A 72 1.15 1.50 2.28
CA THR A 72 2.61 1.53 2.50
C THR A 72 3.36 2.19 1.34
N SER A 73 2.92 1.94 0.11
CA SER A 73 3.51 2.55 -1.08
C SER A 73 3.28 4.07 -1.12
N ARG A 74 2.04 4.51 -0.81
CA ARG A 74 1.69 5.92 -0.71
C ARG A 74 2.39 6.61 0.46
N SER A 75 2.55 5.92 1.59
CA SER A 75 3.28 6.47 2.73
C SER A 75 4.78 6.61 2.48
N LEU A 76 5.35 5.89 1.50
CA LEU A 76 6.77 5.91 1.22
C LEU A 76 7.28 7.31 0.82
N ILE A 77 8.29 7.80 1.55
CA ILE A 77 8.97 9.05 1.25
C ILE A 77 9.98 8.80 0.14
N THR A 78 9.60 9.12 -1.09
CA THR A 78 10.57 9.23 -2.17
C THR A 78 11.43 10.46 -1.89
N LYS A 79 12.75 10.28 -1.67
CA LYS A 79 13.70 11.40 -1.74
C LYS A 79 13.51 12.04 -3.11
N LYS A 80 12.90 13.22 -3.16
CA LYS A 80 12.96 14.05 -4.37
C LYS A 80 14.44 14.30 -4.60
N ILE A 81 15.00 13.69 -5.65
CA ILE A 81 16.29 14.12 -6.17
C ILE A 81 16.05 15.59 -6.52
N LYS A 82 16.53 16.52 -5.66
CA LYS A 82 16.60 17.93 -6.01
C LYS A 82 17.46 17.97 -7.26
N LYS A 83 16.84 18.11 -8.44
CA LYS A 83 17.55 18.46 -9.67
C LYS A 83 18.22 19.79 -9.35
N LYS A 84 19.52 19.75 -9.07
CA LYS A 84 20.36 20.92 -8.88
C LYS A 84 20.48 21.56 -10.25
N THR A 85 19.57 22.48 -10.57
CA THR A 85 19.72 23.37 -11.73
C THR A 85 20.98 24.18 -11.46
N ARG A 86 22.03 23.91 -12.24
CA ARG A 86 23.27 24.69 -12.26
C ARG A 86 23.03 26.02 -12.94
#